data_AF-A0A6N4VA96-F1
#
_entry.id   AF-A0A6N4VA96-F1
#
_cell.length_a   1.000
_cell.length_b   1.000
_cell.length_c   1.000
_cell.angle_alpha   90.00
_cell.angle_beta   90.00
_cell.angle_gamma   90.00
#
_symmetry.space_group_name_H-M   'P 1'
#
loop_
_entity.id
_entity.type
_entity.pdbx_description
1 polymer ?
#
loop_
_entity_poly.entity_id
_entity_poly.type
_entity_poly.pdbx_seq_one_letter_code
_entity_poly.pdbx_strand_id
1 'polypeptide(L)'
;MTETVVAVELSQNPDDEAAAAAIAVPDSREVDELEVARELVRQAREAGVSLTGPGGLLKAMTKTVIETALDEELSEHLGYDRHDPAGYGSATPATEPVLRPCSPMRAGRSRSMCRATGRAASNPRSSRSVNAA
;
A
#
# COMPACT_ATOMS: atom_id res chain seq x y z
N MET A 1 -17.62 -32.34 52.44
CA MET A 1 -17.02 -31.59 51.31
C MET A 1 -15.59 -32.09 51.19
N THR A 2 -15.40 -33.22 50.51
CA THR A 2 -14.08 -33.85 50.37
C THR A 2 -13.31 -33.13 49.27
N GLU A 3 -12.24 -32.44 49.64
CA GLU A 3 -11.35 -31.79 48.69
C GLU A 3 -10.32 -32.80 48.20
N THR A 4 -10.47 -33.25 46.96
CA THR A 4 -9.51 -34.11 46.26
C THR A 4 -8.43 -33.21 45.67
N VAL A 5 -7.33 -33.03 46.39
CA VAL A 5 -6.11 -32.44 45.83
C VAL A 5 -5.36 -33.55 45.11
N VAL A 6 -5.45 -33.57 43.78
CA VAL A 6 -4.56 -34.38 42.95
C VAL A 6 -3.24 -33.62 42.83
N ALA A 7 -2.25 -33.99 43.63
CA ALA A 7 -0.86 -33.61 43.38
C ALA A 7 -0.40 -34.35 42.13
N VAL A 8 -0.44 -33.68 40.97
CA VAL A 8 0.35 -34.09 39.81
C VAL A 8 1.74 -33.53 40.05
N GLU A 9 2.61 -34.33 40.65
CA GLU A 9 4.05 -34.12 40.59
C GLU A 9 4.44 -34.13 39.11
N LEU A 10 4.70 -32.94 38.54
CA LEU A 10 5.36 -32.81 37.25
C LEU A 10 6.79 -33.33 37.44
N SER A 11 6.99 -34.62 37.18
CA SER A 11 8.32 -35.23 37.08
C SER A 11 9.11 -34.49 36.01
N GLN A 12 9.98 -33.58 36.45
CA GLN A 12 11.00 -32.95 35.63
C GLN A 12 12.12 -33.96 35.43
N ASN A 13 12.13 -34.65 34.28
CA ASN A 13 13.30 -35.36 33.78
C ASN A 13 14.17 -34.33 33.02
N PRO A 14 15.39 -34.03 33.48
CA PRO A 14 16.27 -33.06 32.84
C PRO A 14 17.29 -33.81 31.99
N ASP A 15 16.87 -34.39 30.88
CA ASP A 15 17.81 -34.94 29.90
C ASP A 15 17.36 -34.53 28.48
N ASP A 16 18.23 -33.75 27.86
CA ASP A 16 18.42 -33.53 26.42
C ASP A 16 17.50 -32.56 25.64
N GLU A 17 18.10 -31.40 25.33
CA GLU A 17 17.92 -30.58 24.12
C GLU A 17 16.57 -29.86 23.89
N ALA A 18 16.59 -28.58 24.25
CA ALA A 18 15.49 -27.65 24.17
C ALA A 18 15.25 -27.10 22.75
N ALA A 19 13.97 -27.00 22.43
CA ALA A 19 13.33 -25.93 21.66
C ALA A 19 13.41 -25.98 20.12
N ALA A 20 12.26 -26.33 19.55
CA ALA A 20 11.84 -26.02 18.19
C ALA A 20 11.99 -24.54 17.84
N ALA A 21 12.86 -24.21 16.88
CA ALA A 21 12.80 -23.01 16.05
C ALA A 21 13.78 -23.13 14.86
N ALA A 22 13.37 -23.78 13.77
CA ALA A 22 14.10 -23.72 12.51
C ALA A 22 13.17 -23.22 11.38
N ILE A 23 12.94 -21.91 11.37
CA ILE A 23 12.81 -21.18 10.11
C ILE A 23 14.15 -20.47 9.95
N ALA A 24 15.16 -21.22 9.54
CA ALA A 24 16.39 -20.63 9.06
C ALA A 24 16.08 -20.06 7.68
N VAL A 25 15.77 -18.77 7.62
CA VAL A 25 15.88 -17.99 6.38
C VAL A 25 17.15 -17.17 6.52
N PRO A 26 18.31 -17.69 6.07
CA PRO A 26 19.44 -16.83 5.79
C PRO A 26 19.15 -16.13 4.45
N ASP A 27 18.70 -14.88 4.50
CA ASP A 27 18.56 -14.08 3.27
C ASP A 27 19.84 -13.28 2.98
N SER A 28 20.14 -13.19 1.71
CA SER A 28 21.45 -12.87 1.18
C SER A 28 21.72 -11.36 1.18
N ARG A 29 22.95 -11.00 1.61
CA ARG A 29 23.60 -9.66 1.65
C ARG A 29 23.36 -8.92 2.98
N GLU A 30 24.26 -9.20 3.92
CA GLU A 30 24.21 -8.82 5.33
C GLU A 30 24.26 -7.30 5.56
N VAL A 31 23.12 -6.64 5.39
CA VAL A 31 22.78 -5.50 6.23
C VAL A 31 22.16 -6.12 7.47
N ASP A 32 22.73 -5.89 8.66
CA ASP A 32 22.04 -6.28 9.89
C ASP A 32 20.79 -5.39 10.02
N GLU A 33 19.65 -5.94 9.56
CA GLU A 33 18.35 -5.26 9.57
C GLU A 33 18.00 -4.77 10.98
N LEU A 34 18.43 -5.51 12.01
CA LEU A 34 18.23 -5.14 13.40
C LEU A 34 19.11 -3.96 13.79
N GLU A 35 20.35 -3.90 13.29
CA GLU A 35 21.24 -2.74 13.50
C GLU A 35 20.66 -1.49 12.85
N VAL A 36 20.19 -1.58 11.60
CA VAL A 36 19.54 -0.46 10.88
C VAL A 36 18.29 0.01 11.62
N ALA A 37 17.44 -0.92 12.07
CA ALA A 37 16.25 -0.58 12.84
C ALA A 37 16.59 0.10 14.18
N ARG A 38 17.62 -0.37 14.89
CA ARG A 38 18.08 0.25 16.14
C ARG A 38 18.58 1.67 15.91
N GLU A 39 19.34 1.89 14.85
CA GLU A 39 19.85 3.21 14.50
C GLU A 39 18.73 4.18 14.15
N LEU A 40 17.72 3.75 13.38
CA LEU A 40 16.52 4.53 13.10
C LEU A 40 15.77 4.93 14.38
N VAL A 41 15.64 4.01 15.34
CA VAL A 41 15.00 4.31 16.63
C VAL A 41 15.83 5.30 17.45
N ARG A 42 17.17 5.20 17.41
CA ARG A 42 18.07 6.16 18.06
C ARG A 42 17.89 7.56 17.48
N GLN A 43 17.94 7.67 16.15
CA GLN A 43 17.74 8.94 15.43
C GLN A 43 16.37 9.56 15.72
N ALA A 44 15.31 8.75 15.73
CA ALA A 44 13.96 9.22 16.03
C ALA A 44 13.84 9.81 17.45
N ARG A 45 14.51 9.19 18.43
CA ARG A 45 14.57 9.69 19.81
C ARG A 45 15.34 11.00 19.90
N GLU A 46 16.47 11.10 19.23
CA GLU A 46 17.28 12.34 19.17
C GLU A 46 16.53 13.48 18.49
N ALA A 47 15.74 13.18 17.46
CA ALA A 47 14.89 14.14 16.77
C ALA A 47 13.60 14.50 17.54
N GLY A 48 13.33 13.88 18.69
CA GLY A 48 12.11 14.10 19.48
C GLY A 48 10.82 13.59 18.80
N VAL A 49 10.95 12.69 17.82
CA VAL A 49 9.80 12.09 17.13
C VAL A 49 9.17 11.04 18.04
N SER A 50 7.84 11.09 18.18
CA SER A 50 7.11 10.06 18.91
C SER A 50 7.27 8.71 18.20
N LEU A 51 7.80 7.70 18.88
CA LEU A 51 7.98 6.37 18.28
C LEU A 51 6.62 5.70 18.00
N THR A 52 5.65 5.92 18.89
CA THR A 52 4.31 5.34 18.85
C THR A 52 3.23 6.43 18.81
N GLY A 53 1.97 6.02 18.58
CA GLY A 53 0.81 6.91 18.57
C GLY A 53 0.32 7.31 17.17
N PRO A 54 -0.77 8.11 17.08
CA PRO A 54 -1.46 8.41 15.82
C PRO A 54 -0.64 9.17 14.77
N GLY A 55 0.44 9.83 15.19
CA GLY A 55 1.44 10.47 14.33
C GLY A 55 2.85 9.95 14.61
N GLY A 56 2.98 8.77 15.21
CA GLY A 56 4.28 8.20 15.55
C GLY A 56 5.01 7.58 14.36
N LEU A 57 6.32 7.45 14.47
CA LEU A 57 7.20 6.92 13.43
C LEU A 57 6.78 5.52 12.97
N LEU A 58 6.48 4.61 13.90
CA LEU A 58 6.12 3.24 13.54
C LEU A 58 4.86 3.19 12.66
N LYS A 59 3.86 4.03 12.96
CA LYS A 59 2.65 4.12 12.14
C LYS A 59 2.95 4.67 10.75
N ALA A 60 3.78 5.70 10.65
CA ALA A 60 4.18 6.27 9.36
C ALA A 60 4.98 5.27 8.52
N MET A 61 5.87 4.50 9.15
CA MET A 61 6.66 3.46 8.49
C MET A 61 5.77 2.35 7.96
N THR A 62 4.88 1.78 8.78
CA THR A 62 3.95 0.73 8.32
C THR A 62 3.05 1.22 7.19
N LYS A 63 2.54 2.46 7.28
CA LYS A 63 1.76 3.07 6.19
C LYS A 63 2.58 3.12 4.90
N THR A 64 3.80 3.67 4.97
CA THR A 64 4.66 3.86 3.80
C THR A 64 5.03 2.53 3.17
N VAL A 65 5.46 1.54 3.97
CA VAL A 65 5.83 0.21 3.47
C VAL A 65 4.66 -0.46 2.75
N ILE A 66 3.46 -0.41 3.33
CA ILE A 66 2.28 -1.02 2.71
C ILE A 66 1.87 -0.26 1.44
N GLU A 67 1.84 1.08 1.47
CA GLU A 67 1.49 1.88 0.29
C GLU A 67 2.49 1.69 -0.84
N THR A 68 3.79 1.62 -0.54
CA THR A 68 4.84 1.36 -1.53
C THR A 68 4.74 -0.05 -2.11
N ALA A 69 4.55 -1.07 -1.27
CA ALA A 69 4.38 -2.45 -1.74
C ALA A 69 3.17 -2.58 -2.68
N LEU A 70 2.04 -1.93 -2.34
CA LEU A 70 0.85 -1.93 -3.19
C LEU A 70 1.06 -1.12 -4.48
N ASP A 71 1.79 -0.01 -4.43
CA ASP A 71 2.09 0.78 -5.62
C ASP A 71 2.96 -0.02 -6.59
N GLU A 72 3.97 -0.75 -6.10
CA GLU A 72 4.80 -1.65 -6.90
C GLU A 72 3.99 -2.79 -7.50
N GLU A 73 3.13 -3.45 -6.71
CA GLU A 73 2.25 -4.52 -7.20
C GLU A 73 1.29 -4.01 -8.31
N LEU A 74 0.73 -2.81 -8.14
CA LEU A 74 -0.15 -2.20 -9.14
C LEU A 74 0.59 -1.84 -10.41
N SER A 75 1.81 -1.30 -10.30
CA SER A 75 2.66 -1.01 -11.45
C SER A 75 3.04 -2.28 -12.22
N GLU A 76 3.35 -3.37 -11.53
CA GLU A 76 3.60 -4.68 -12.16
C GLU A 76 2.33 -5.23 -12.83
N HIS A 77 1.16 -5.11 -12.18
CA HIS A 77 -0.09 -5.62 -12.72
C HIS A 77 -0.60 -4.84 -13.94
N LEU A 78 -0.41 -3.52 -13.94
CA LEU A 78 -0.87 -2.63 -15.00
C LEU A 78 0.17 -2.45 -16.11
N GLY A 79 1.44 -2.69 -15.81
CA GLY A 79 2.56 -2.45 -16.71
C GLY A 79 2.92 -0.97 -16.88
N TYR A 80 2.39 -0.08 -16.03
CA TYR A 80 2.70 1.34 -16.00
C TYR A 80 2.55 1.90 -14.59
N ASP A 81 3.31 2.96 -14.29
CA ASP A 81 3.29 3.59 -12.98
C ASP A 81 2.06 4.48 -12.76
N ARG A 82 1.78 4.75 -11.48
CA ARG A 82 0.80 5.77 -11.09
C ARG A 82 1.18 7.11 -11.72
N HIS A 83 0.25 7.66 -12.51
CA HIS A 83 0.37 8.91 -13.27
C HIS A 83 1.20 8.84 -14.57
N ASP A 84 1.59 7.66 -15.04
CA ASP A 84 2.23 7.53 -16.35
C ASP A 84 1.27 7.92 -17.50
N PRO A 85 1.66 8.84 -18.41
CA PRO A 85 0.94 9.11 -19.66
C PRO A 85 0.54 7.86 -20.46
N ALA A 86 1.35 6.80 -20.41
CA ALA A 86 1.09 5.53 -21.10
C ALA A 86 -0.22 4.87 -20.65
N GLY A 87 -0.66 5.10 -19.40
CA GLY A 87 -1.93 4.60 -18.86
C GLY A 87 -3.16 5.45 -19.22
N TYR A 88 -2.99 6.60 -19.89
CA TYR A 88 -4.12 7.45 -20.26
C TYR A 88 -4.81 6.97 -21.53
N GLY A 89 -6.01 6.43 -21.38
CA GLY A 89 -6.88 6.05 -22.50
C GLY A 89 -6.62 4.66 -23.08
N SER A 90 -5.62 3.93 -22.57
CA SER A 90 -5.47 2.50 -22.79
C SER A 90 -6.25 1.75 -21.71
N ALA A 91 -7.29 1.03 -22.09
CA ALA A 91 -7.91 0.08 -21.18
C ALA A 91 -7.04 -1.17 -21.11
N THR A 92 -6.59 -1.51 -19.91
CA THR A 92 -6.05 -2.85 -19.60
C THR A 92 -7.20 -3.75 -19.18
N PRO A 93 -7.08 -5.09 -19.21
CA PRO A 93 -8.13 -5.98 -18.73
C PRO A 93 -8.61 -5.68 -17.29
N ALA A 94 -7.75 -5.09 -16.45
CA ALA A 94 -8.12 -4.63 -15.11
C ALA A 94 -8.97 -3.35 -15.08
N THR A 95 -8.89 -2.52 -16.12
CA THR A 95 -9.56 -1.21 -16.22
C THR A 95 -10.62 -1.18 -17.32
N GLU A 96 -10.73 -2.25 -18.11
CA GLU A 96 -11.77 -2.41 -19.12
C GLU A 96 -13.14 -2.43 -18.43
N PRO A 97 -14.06 -1.52 -18.80
CA PRO A 97 -15.42 -1.62 -18.31
C PRO A 97 -16.00 -2.93 -18.83
N VAL A 98 -16.51 -3.78 -17.92
CA VAL A 98 -17.31 -4.95 -18.31
C VAL A 98 -18.35 -4.45 -19.28
N LEU A 99 -18.25 -4.86 -20.55
CA LEU A 99 -19.16 -4.45 -21.61
C LEU A 99 -20.56 -4.85 -21.20
N ARG A 100 -21.29 -3.92 -20.59
CA ARG A 100 -22.72 -4.08 -20.38
C ARG A 100 -23.31 -4.02 -21.78
N PRO A 101 -23.98 -5.08 -22.26
CA PRO A 101 -24.67 -4.98 -23.52
C PRO A 101 -25.65 -3.82 -23.39
N CYS A 102 -25.43 -2.76 -24.17
CA CYS A 102 -26.44 -1.73 -24.31
C CYS A 102 -27.71 -2.45 -24.72
N SER A 103 -28.73 -2.45 -23.85
CA SER A 103 -30.05 -2.88 -24.26
C SER A 103 -30.35 -2.12 -25.55
N PRO A 104 -30.78 -2.78 -26.63
CA PRO A 104 -31.07 -2.07 -27.86
C PRO A 104 -32.19 -1.09 -27.54
N MET A 105 -31.85 0.19 -27.37
CA MET A 105 -32.79 1.28 -27.24
C MET A 105 -33.68 1.16 -28.48
N ARG A 106 -34.95 0.78 -28.27
CA ARG A 106 -35.94 0.67 -29.36
C ARG A 106 -35.81 1.94 -30.20
N ALA A 107 -35.51 1.78 -31.48
CA ALA A 107 -35.39 2.87 -32.44
C ALA A 107 -36.75 3.58 -32.60
N GLY A 108 -37.10 4.42 -31.64
CA GLY A 108 -38.16 5.41 -31.75
C GLY A 108 -37.61 6.56 -32.57
N ARG A 109 -38.05 6.66 -33.83
CA ARG A 109 -37.84 7.85 -34.65
C ARG A 109 -38.37 9.07 -33.89
N SER A 110 -37.48 9.91 -33.38
CA SER A 110 -37.79 11.32 -33.18
C SER A 110 -36.56 12.15 -33.47
N ARG A 111 -36.54 12.72 -34.68
CA ARG A 111 -35.57 13.76 -35.06
C ARG A 111 -36.07 15.06 -34.44
N SER A 112 -35.68 15.36 -33.22
CA SER A 112 -35.67 16.74 -32.74
C SER A 112 -34.21 17.16 -32.56
N MET A 113 -33.83 18.19 -33.31
CA MET A 113 -32.52 18.80 -33.21
C MET A 113 -32.36 19.47 -31.84
N CYS A 114 -31.50 18.92 -30.99
CA CYS A 114 -30.88 19.69 -29.92
C CYS A 114 -29.50 20.14 -30.40
N ARG A 115 -29.43 21.40 -30.84
CA ARG A 115 -28.15 22.12 -30.96
C ARG A 115 -27.61 22.40 -29.56
N ALA A 116 -26.31 22.16 -29.41
CA ALA A 116 -25.33 22.82 -28.53
C ALA A 116 -25.55 22.79 -27.00
N THR A 117 -24.65 22.09 -26.30
CA THR A 117 -23.91 22.71 -25.19
C THR A 117 -22.42 22.58 -25.47
N GLY A 118 -21.72 23.71 -25.41
CA GLY A 118 -20.33 23.86 -25.83
C GLY A 118 -19.35 23.09 -24.96
N ARG A 119 -18.39 22.42 -25.61
CA ARG A 119 -17.15 21.99 -24.96
C ARG A 119 -16.23 23.20 -24.93
N ALA A 120 -16.09 23.83 -23.77
CA ALA A 120 -15.10 24.87 -23.55
C ALA A 120 -13.70 24.28 -23.83
N ALA A 121 -13.03 24.87 -24.83
CA ALA A 121 -11.65 24.61 -25.14
C ALA A 121 -10.74 25.36 -24.15
N SER A 122 -9.61 24.73 -23.81
CA SER A 122 -8.32 25.32 -23.42
C SER A 122 -8.26 26.26 -22.21
N ASN A 123 -7.46 25.87 -21.21
CA ASN A 123 -6.79 26.83 -20.33
C ASN A 123 -5.29 26.81 -20.65
N PRO A 124 -4.72 27.81 -21.36
CA PRO A 124 -3.29 27.94 -21.49
C PRO A 124 -2.71 28.61 -20.24
N ARG A 125 -1.70 27.95 -19.67
CA ARG A 125 -0.64 28.46 -18.78
C ARG A 125 -0.69 29.96 -18.48
N SER A 126 -0.96 30.29 -17.22
CA SER A 126 -0.57 31.57 -16.62
C SER A 126 0.96 31.67 -16.59
N SER A 127 1.48 32.62 -17.34
CA SER A 127 2.85 33.11 -17.26
C SER A 127 3.10 33.70 -15.87
N ARG A 128 3.82 32.98 -15.00
CA ARG A 128 4.51 33.63 -13.88
C ARG A 128 5.69 34.40 -14.45
N SER A 129 5.57 35.72 -14.42
CA SER A 129 6.64 36.67 -14.64
C SER A 129 7.83 36.38 -13.72
N VAL A 130 9.00 36.28 -14.32
CA VAL A 130 10.29 36.51 -13.67
C VAL A 130 10.28 37.91 -13.05
N ASN A 131 10.46 38.01 -11.73
CA ASN A 131 10.94 39.24 -11.12
C ASN A 131 12.44 39.06 -10.86
N ALA A 132 13.24 39.77 -11.65
CA ALA A 132 14.62 40.08 -11.37
C ALA A 132 14.68 41.54 -10.93
N ALA A 133 15.09 41.77 -9.67
CA ALA A 133 15.69 42.99 -9.15
C ALA A 133 16.40 42.62 -7.85
#